data_AF-A0ABD1RA14-F1
#
_entry.id   AF-A0ABD1RA14-F1
#
_cell.length_a   1.000
_cell.length_b   1.000
_cell.length_c   1.000
_cell.angle_alpha   90.00
_cell.angle_beta   90.00
_cell.angle_gamma   90.00
#
_symmetry.space_group_name_H-M   'P 1'
#
loop_
_entity.id
_entity.type
_entity.pdbx_description
1 polymer ?
#
loop_
_entity_poly.entity_id
_entity_poly.type
_entity_poly.pdbx_seq_one_letter_code
_entity_poly.pdbx_strand_id
1 'polypeptide(L)'
;MAAAASQPFVTVQSLENDMATDGSSVVNFLPLFDVMKASIRVDFVTSVHGQIWKNSRQPYAVSKRAGRKTSAESWGLDVQYHVFLMSLVVRAGQGAFGNM
;
A
#
# COMPACT_ATOMS: atom_id res chain seq x y z
N MET A 1 -9.40 -16.72 36.54
CA MET A 1 -9.20 -15.99 37.81
C MET A 1 -8.55 -14.66 37.45
N ALA A 2 -9.31 -13.55 37.51
CA ALA A 2 -8.79 -12.24 37.14
C ALA A 2 -7.73 -11.81 38.18
N ALA A 3 -6.49 -11.59 37.73
CA ALA A 3 -5.44 -11.08 38.59
C ALA A 3 -5.81 -9.65 39.05
N ALA A 4 -5.66 -9.37 40.34
CA ALA A 4 -5.87 -8.04 40.91
C ALA A 4 -4.97 -7.02 40.18
N ALA A 5 -5.58 -6.06 39.50
CA ALA A 5 -4.87 -5.09 38.67
C ALA A 5 -4.19 -4.04 39.56
N SER A 6 -2.85 -4.09 39.68
CA SER A 6 -2.14 -2.86 40.02
C SER A 6 -2.39 -1.87 38.89
N GLN A 7 -2.83 -0.66 39.24
CA GLN A 7 -2.88 0.44 38.31
C GLN A 7 -1.57 1.22 38.48
N PRO A 8 -0.52 0.88 37.71
CA PRO A 8 0.70 1.67 37.75
C PRO A 8 0.41 3.10 37.31
N PHE A 9 1.17 4.06 37.83
CA PHE A 9 1.06 5.47 37.50
C PHE A 9 2.26 5.89 36.64
N VAL A 10 2.05 6.85 35.75
CA VAL A 10 3.07 7.49 34.93
C VAL A 10 3.36 8.87 35.48
N THR A 11 4.65 9.21 35.57
CA THR A 11 5.13 10.52 36.01
C THR A 11 5.25 11.45 34.82
N VAL A 12 4.61 12.62 34.88
CA VAL A 12 4.82 13.68 33.89
C VAL A 12 6.13 14.41 34.22
N GLN A 13 7.08 14.39 33.29
CA GLN A 13 8.37 15.08 33.44
C GLN A 13 8.31 16.48 32.79
N SER A 14 8.85 17.49 33.48
CA SER A 14 9.09 18.82 32.92
C SER A 14 10.32 18.82 32.01
N LEU A 15 10.27 19.58 30.92
CA LEU A 15 11.35 19.66 29.91
C LEU A 15 12.47 20.64 30.27
N GLU A 16 12.23 21.56 31.21
CA GLU A 16 13.27 22.44 31.78
C GLU A 16 14.15 21.60 32.70
N ASN A 17 15.46 21.75 32.58
CA ASN A 17 16.54 20.85 33.02
C ASN A 17 16.67 20.55 34.54
N ASP A 18 15.60 20.62 35.31
CA ASP A 18 15.56 20.15 36.69
C ASP A 18 14.96 18.74 36.73
N MET A 19 15.82 17.75 36.54
CA MET A 19 15.56 16.38 37.01
C MET A 19 15.52 16.41 38.54
N ALA A 20 14.39 16.83 39.11
CA ALA A 20 14.17 16.74 40.55
C ALA A 20 14.09 15.26 40.94
N THR A 21 15.23 14.70 41.33
CA THR A 21 15.37 13.36 41.90
C THR A 21 14.71 13.22 43.28
N ASP A 22 14.27 14.34 43.87
CA ASP A 22 13.74 14.38 45.22
C ASP A 22 12.30 14.92 45.23
N GLY A 23 11.34 14.02 44.99
CA GLY A 23 10.00 13.97 45.57
C GLY A 23 9.06 15.20 45.59
N SER A 24 9.42 16.37 45.04
CA SER A 24 8.76 17.64 45.35
C SER A 24 8.26 18.46 44.13
N SER A 25 8.50 18.01 42.89
CA SER A 25 7.99 18.71 41.69
C SER A 25 7.35 17.81 40.62
N VAL A 26 7.02 16.55 40.94
CA VAL A 26 6.13 15.73 40.10
C VAL A 26 4.69 16.02 40.52
N VAL A 27 4.16 17.16 40.08
CA VAL A 27 2.82 17.64 40.50
C VAL A 27 1.71 16.75 39.92
N ASN A 28 1.97 15.98 38.86
CA ASN A 28 0.95 15.23 38.14
C ASN A 28 1.36 13.76 37.92
N PHE A 29 0.79 12.86 38.73
CA PHE A 29 0.78 11.43 38.47
C PHE A 29 -0.51 11.05 37.75
N LEU A 30 -0.38 10.44 36.57
CA LEU A 30 -1.53 9.99 35.79
C LEU A 30 -1.61 8.46 35.81
N PRO A 31 -2.82 7.86 35.90
CA PRO A 31 -2.96 6.42 35.79
C PRO A 31 -2.47 5.94 34.41
N LEU A 32 -1.78 4.81 34.37
CA LEU A 32 -1.37 4.19 33.11
C LEU A 32 -2.62 3.88 32.27
N PHE A 33 -2.68 4.42 31.06
CA PHE A 33 -3.76 4.17 30.12
C PHE A 33 -3.89 2.67 29.83
N ASP A 34 -5.14 2.18 29.78
CA ASP A 34 -5.43 0.75 29.61
C ASP A 34 -4.86 0.17 28.30
N VAL A 35 -4.76 1.00 27.26
CA VAL A 35 -4.16 0.64 25.96
C VAL A 35 -2.71 0.18 26.10
N MET A 36 -1.93 0.71 27.06
CA MET A 36 -0.54 0.29 27.28
C MET A 36 -0.42 -1.11 27.91
N LYS A 37 -1.50 -1.64 28.48
CA LYS A 37 -1.55 -3.01 29.02
C LYS A 37 -2.01 -4.03 27.97
N ALA A 38 -2.46 -3.58 26.80
CA ALA A 38 -2.95 -4.46 25.75
C ALA A 38 -1.82 -5.37 25.22
N SER A 39 -2.14 -6.64 24.97
CA SER A 39 -1.21 -7.57 24.35
C SER A 39 -0.89 -7.12 22.91
N ILE A 40 0.40 -6.98 22.60
CA ILE A 40 0.84 -6.54 21.26
C ILE A 40 0.73 -7.73 20.29
N ARG A 41 -0.24 -7.63 19.38
CA ARG A 41 -0.47 -8.59 18.29
C ARG A 41 0.20 -8.14 17.00
N VAL A 42 1.41 -8.65 16.76
CA VAL A 42 2.23 -8.25 15.59
C VAL A 42 1.57 -8.66 14.27
N ASP A 43 0.91 -9.82 14.24
CA ASP A 43 0.12 -10.31 13.10
C ASP A 43 -0.96 -9.31 12.65
N PHE A 44 -1.69 -8.75 13.61
CA PHE A 44 -2.73 -7.76 13.34
C PHE A 44 -2.13 -6.45 12.81
N VAL A 45 -1.05 -5.96 13.45
CA VAL A 45 -0.34 -4.75 13.01
C VAL A 45 0.17 -4.92 11.58
N THR A 46 0.81 -6.05 11.25
CA THR A 46 1.32 -6.30 9.90
C THR A 46 0.21 -6.38 8.86
N SER A 47 -0.90 -7.06 9.18
CA SER A 47 -2.04 -7.20 8.26
C SER A 47 -2.70 -5.85 7.97
N VAL A 48 -3.01 -5.07 9.01
CA VAL A 48 -3.66 -3.76 8.87
C VAL A 48 -2.73 -2.76 8.19
N HIS A 49 -1.44 -2.72 8.55
CA HIS A 49 -0.46 -1.86 7.90
C HIS A 49 -0.37 -2.16 6.39
N GLY A 50 -0.36 -3.44 6.00
CA GLY A 50 -0.37 -3.85 4.60
C GLY A 50 -1.63 -3.40 3.84
N GLN A 51 -2.80 -3.41 4.49
CA GLN A 51 -4.04 -2.93 3.88
C GLN A 51 -4.04 -1.40 3.70
N ILE A 52 -3.65 -0.66 4.73
CA ILE A 52 -3.55 0.80 4.68
C ILE A 52 -2.54 1.24 3.61
N TRP A 53 -1.39 0.56 3.53
CA TRP A 53 -0.36 0.87 2.55
C TRP A 53 -0.83 0.67 1.09
N LYS A 54 -1.66 -0.36 0.84
CA LYS A 54 -2.24 -0.57 -0.50
C LYS A 54 -3.21 0.54 -0.90
N ASN A 55 -3.94 1.11 0.04
CA ASN A 55 -4.94 2.14 -0.23
C ASN A 55 -4.34 3.47 -0.72
N SER A 56 -3.09 3.76 -0.37
CA SER A 56 -2.40 4.98 -0.80
C SER A 56 -1.89 4.93 -2.25
N ARG A 57 -2.02 3.80 -2.95
CA ARG A 57 -1.49 3.63 -4.31
C ARG A 57 -2.44 4.24 -5.33
N GLN A 58 -1.90 5.04 -6.24
CA GLN A 58 -2.66 5.55 -7.37
C GLN A 58 -2.85 4.43 -8.43
N PRO A 59 -4.06 4.24 -8.97
CA PRO A 59 -4.28 3.26 -10.03
C PRO A 59 -3.57 3.70 -11.31
N TYR A 60 -2.80 2.79 -11.88
CA TYR A 60 -2.12 2.99 -13.16
C TYR A 60 -2.51 1.88 -14.13
N ALA A 61 -2.65 2.22 -15.41
CA ALA A 61 -3.00 1.27 -16.45
C ALA A 61 -2.39 1.70 -17.78
N VAL A 62 -2.14 0.72 -18.66
CA VAL A 62 -1.83 1.00 -20.07
C VAL A 62 -3.04 1.64 -20.73
N SER A 63 -2.82 2.51 -21.72
CA SER A 63 -3.91 3.13 -22.48
C SER A 63 -4.88 2.08 -23.01
N LYS A 64 -6.19 2.29 -22.80
CA LYS A 64 -7.26 1.40 -23.27
C LYS A 64 -7.20 1.11 -24.78
N ARG A 65 -6.59 2.03 -25.55
CA ARG A 65 -6.44 1.97 -27.01
C ARG A 65 -5.01 1.58 -27.46
N ALA A 66 -4.11 1.24 -26.55
CA ALA A 66 -2.78 0.75 -26.93
C ALA A 66 -2.90 -0.51 -27.79
N GLY A 67 -2.15 -0.58 -28.90
CA GLY A 67 -2.18 -1.71 -29.85
C GLY A 67 -3.45 -1.85 -30.69
N ARG A 68 -4.52 -1.07 -30.44
CA ARG A 68 -5.84 -1.24 -31.09
C ARG A 68 -6.15 -0.20 -32.17
N LYS A 69 -5.18 0.66 -32.49
CA LYS A 69 -5.34 1.73 -33.50
C LYS A 69 -5.02 1.28 -34.93
N THR A 70 -4.75 0.00 -35.11
CA THR A 70 -4.27 -0.60 -36.35
C THR A 70 -5.24 -1.68 -36.81
N SER A 71 -5.83 -1.47 -37.99
CA SER A 71 -6.74 -2.38 -38.68
C SER A 71 -6.02 -3.61 -39.24
N ALA A 72 -5.61 -4.54 -38.38
CA ALA A 72 -5.15 -5.85 -38.85
C ALA A 72 -6.27 -6.86 -38.79
N GLU A 73 -6.43 -7.57 -39.90
CA GLU A 73 -7.40 -8.64 -40.09
C GLU A 73 -6.65 -9.92 -40.49
N SER A 74 -7.12 -11.06 -40.01
CA SER A 74 -6.53 -12.37 -40.31
C SER A 74 -7.16 -12.99 -41.55
N TRP A 75 -6.33 -13.51 -42.45
CA TRP A 75 -6.79 -14.07 -43.73
C TRP A 75 -7.05 -15.59 -43.71
N GLY A 76 -7.04 -16.23 -42.53
CA GLY A 76 -7.26 -17.69 -42.39
C GLY A 76 -5.98 -18.54 -42.53
N LEU A 77 -6.08 -19.85 -42.29
CA LEU A 77 -4.96 -20.79 -42.12
C LEU A 77 -4.16 -21.11 -43.40
N ASP A 78 -4.69 -20.80 -44.59
CA ASP A 78 -4.02 -21.07 -45.88
C ASP A 78 -3.16 -19.90 -46.38
N VAL A 79 -3.03 -18.83 -45.59
CA VAL A 79 -2.11 -17.73 -45.87
C VAL A 79 -1.35 -17.37 -44.59
N GLN A 80 -0.04 -17.62 -44.57
CA GLN A 80 0.80 -17.58 -43.37
C GLN A 80 1.03 -16.17 -42.76
N TYR A 81 0.36 -15.11 -43.23
CA TYR A 81 0.66 -13.72 -42.85
C TYR A 81 -0.60 -12.86 -42.69
N HIS A 82 -0.74 -12.19 -41.54
CA HIS A 82 -1.81 -11.23 -41.25
C HIS A 82 -1.48 -9.85 -41.85
N VAL A 83 -2.24 -9.38 -42.84
CA VAL A 83 -1.95 -8.11 -43.54
C VAL A 83 -3.10 -7.10 -43.42
N PHE A 84 -2.70 -5.87 -43.10
CA PHE A 84 -3.46 -4.61 -43.09
C PHE A 84 -3.76 -4.16 -44.54
N LEU A 85 -4.97 -3.65 -44.80
CA LEU A 85 -5.46 -3.14 -46.09
C LEU A 85 -4.38 -2.36 -46.89
N MET A 86 -4.16 -2.80 -48.13
CA MET A 86 -3.26 -2.27 -49.18
C MET A 86 -2.90 -0.79 -49.02
N SER A 87 -1.67 -0.48 -48.58
CA SER A 87 -1.14 0.88 -48.46
C SER A 87 0.32 0.94 -48.95
N LEU A 88 0.72 2.07 -49.57
CA LEU A 88 2.06 2.32 -50.15
C LEU A 88 3.18 2.51 -49.10
N VAL A 89 2.91 2.26 -47.82
CA VAL A 89 3.86 2.48 -46.73
C VAL A 89 4.47 1.14 -46.29
N VAL A 90 5.78 1.12 -46.03
CA VAL A 90 6.56 -0.06 -45.61
C VAL A 90 5.98 -0.79 -44.38
N ARG A 91 5.16 -0.10 -43.57
CA ARG A 91 4.47 -0.65 -42.39
C ARG A 91 3.18 -1.43 -42.71
N ALA A 92 2.65 -1.30 -43.92
CA ALA A 92 1.49 -2.06 -44.39
C ALA A 92 1.87 -3.55 -44.54
N GLY A 93 1.04 -4.46 -44.06
CA GLY A 93 1.29 -5.91 -44.13
C GLY A 93 2.08 -6.54 -42.97
N GLN A 94 2.37 -5.79 -41.91
CA GLN A 94 3.12 -6.28 -40.75
C GLN A 94 2.24 -6.81 -39.57
N GLY A 95 0.91 -6.90 -39.74
CA GLY A 95 -0.02 -7.36 -38.68
C GLY A 95 -0.24 -6.37 -37.52
N ALA A 96 -1.21 -6.67 -36.64
CA ALA A 96 -1.52 -5.89 -35.43
C ALA A 96 -2.26 -6.73 -34.37
N PHE A 97 -2.52 -6.18 -33.19
CA PHE A 97 -1.52 -6.36 -32.15
C PHE A 97 -2.10 -7.23 -31.05
N GLY A 98 -1.34 -8.26 -30.69
CA GLY A 98 -1.46 -9.08 -29.51
C GLY A 98 -0.06 -9.35 -28.94
N ASN A 99 0.02 -9.97 -27.78
CA ASN A 99 1.27 -10.49 -27.23
C ASN A 99 1.51 -11.88 -27.84
N MET A 100 2.23 -11.93 -28.95
CA MET A 100 2.88 -13.13 -29.46
C MET A 100 4.25 -13.30 -28.79
#